data_AF-A0A7G7WAG6-F1
#
_entry.id   AF-A0A7G7WAG6-F1
#
_cell.length_a   1.000
_cell.length_b   1.000
_cell.length_c   1.000
_cell.angle_alpha   90.00
_cell.angle_beta   90.00
_cell.angle_gamma   90.00
#
_symmetry.space_group_name_H-M   'P 1'
#
loop_
_entity.id
_entity.type
_entity.pdbx_description
1 polymer ?
#
loop_
_entity_poly.entity_id
_entity_poly.type
_entity_poly.pdbx_seq_one_letter_code
_entity_poly.pdbx_strand_id
1 'polypeptide(L)'
;MAGCEKERNPAEPSIAQPTEAEISRGAALDQPTKDKAWASFLHQIAQGQLKDPLGQYVSKDTRLDFAGDGPRPTRPKYNAQNRQATVSDNGAIAFNSDAPCSVNGEPCTGGGGSVPPTFISTEGMSPYSGPDNPNGYIYDLKLVSNSGVIPNTPTGYTRIPIDLNDQAGGDYIFLTFTRKPDDVANGIEYHQNRPYSSGPLTGIAVRTGGSRPPSPSLYYYDVLNYSDYGYLYFDALDLNNGAFGAYIWSYKSKITGTPIEIGILSGDSDLIRPPQNWERLPTDLNQSAGGKFIYLCYK
;
A
#
# COMPACT_ATOMS: atom_id res chain seq x y z
N MET A 1 51.98 13.22 -4.35
CA MET A 1 50.62 12.66 -4.27
C MET A 1 50.28 12.56 -2.79
N ALA A 2 49.56 13.56 -2.25
CA ALA A 2 49.15 13.57 -0.86
C ALA A 2 47.80 12.86 -0.76
N GLY A 3 47.73 11.80 0.06
CA GLY A 3 46.51 11.06 0.32
C GLY A 3 45.57 11.89 1.19
N CYS A 4 44.32 12.02 0.74
CA CYS A 4 43.24 12.62 1.49
C CYS A 4 42.67 11.54 2.42
N GLU A 5 43.15 11.46 3.66
CA GLU A 5 42.48 10.67 4.70
C GLU A 5 41.22 11.44 5.14
N LYS A 6 40.06 10.83 4.92
CA LYS A 6 38.76 11.33 5.34
C LYS A 6 38.69 11.15 6.86
N GLU A 7 38.72 12.25 7.62
CA GLU A 7 38.50 12.24 9.07
C GLU A 7 37.23 11.46 9.39
N ARG A 8 37.35 10.47 10.29
CA ARG A 8 36.18 9.80 10.88
C ARG A 8 35.49 10.82 11.78
N ASN A 9 34.21 11.07 11.51
CA ASN A 9 33.36 11.83 12.41
C ASN A 9 33.46 11.25 13.85
N PRO A 10 33.57 12.09 14.89
CA PRO A 10 33.50 11.63 16.26
C PRO A 10 32.18 10.88 16.49
N ALA A 11 32.24 9.81 17.27
CA ALA A 11 31.08 8.98 17.58
C ALA A 11 29.93 9.85 18.12
N GLU A 12 28.85 9.94 17.35
CA GLU A 12 27.64 10.66 17.74
C GLU A 12 27.01 10.00 18.98
N PRO A 13 26.43 10.79 19.90
CA PRO A 13 25.80 10.27 21.10
C PRO A 13 24.62 9.37 20.73
N SER A 14 24.68 8.13 21.20
CA SER A 14 23.58 7.16 21.12
C SER A 14 22.39 7.66 21.93
N ILE A 15 21.31 8.06 21.26
CA ILE A 15 20.01 8.27 21.93
C ILE A 15 19.52 6.90 22.41
N ALA A 16 19.50 6.70 23.73
CA ALA A 16 19.05 5.44 24.34
C ALA A 16 17.55 5.24 24.07
N GLN A 17 17.18 4.04 23.62
CA GLN A 17 15.79 3.64 23.46
C GLN A 17 15.13 3.47 24.85
N PRO A 18 13.85 3.81 25.01
CA PRO A 18 13.13 3.50 26.24
C PRO A 18 13.07 1.98 26.46
N THR A 19 13.25 1.55 27.70
CA THR A 19 13.19 0.16 28.14
C THR A 19 11.76 -0.39 28.07
N GLU A 20 11.57 -1.70 27.89
CA GLU A 20 10.24 -2.34 27.94
C GLU A 20 9.44 -1.96 29.20
N ALA A 21 10.13 -1.75 30.33
CA ALA A 21 9.53 -1.31 31.58
C ALA A 21 9.05 0.15 31.55
N GLU A 22 9.67 1.03 30.77
CA GLU A 22 9.20 2.40 30.53
C GLU A 22 8.01 2.43 29.57
N ILE A 23 8.02 1.56 28.55
CA ILE A 23 6.92 1.39 27.59
C ILE A 23 5.66 0.87 28.31
N SER A 24 5.82 -0.13 29.17
CA SER A 24 4.71 -0.76 29.91
C SER A 24 4.06 0.15 30.96
N ARG A 25 4.73 1.23 31.38
CA ARG A 25 4.22 2.21 32.36
C ARG A 25 3.56 3.42 31.70
N GLY A 26 3.77 3.63 30.40
CA GLY A 26 3.22 4.78 29.68
C GLY A 26 1.70 4.74 29.58
N ALA A 27 1.07 5.92 29.66
CA ALA A 27 -0.35 6.05 29.39
C ALA A 27 -0.63 5.80 27.89
N ALA A 28 -1.73 5.10 27.60
CA ALA A 28 -2.21 4.96 26.22
C ALA A 28 -2.59 6.34 25.67
N LEU A 29 -2.06 6.67 24.49
CA LEU A 29 -2.41 7.89 23.78
C LEU A 29 -3.78 7.77 23.10
N ASP A 30 -4.51 8.89 22.96
CA ASP A 30 -5.65 8.97 22.04
C ASP A 30 -5.17 8.97 20.57
N GLN A 31 -6.06 8.65 19.62
CA GLN A 31 -5.69 8.52 18.21
C GLN A 31 -5.08 9.80 17.61
N PRO A 32 -5.63 11.02 17.84
CA PRO A 32 -5.02 12.24 17.33
C PRO A 32 -3.60 12.48 17.85
N THR A 33 -3.35 12.15 19.13
CA THR A 33 -2.01 12.28 19.72
C THR A 33 -1.06 11.22 19.17
N LYS A 34 -1.53 10.00 18.92
CA LYS A 34 -0.77 8.97 18.20
C LYS A 34 -0.35 9.46 16.81
N ASP A 35 -1.28 10.02 16.04
CA ASP A 35 -1.01 10.49 14.68
C ASP A 35 0.00 11.65 14.68
N LYS A 36 -0.09 12.57 15.65
CA LYS A 36 0.87 13.68 15.79
C LYS A 36 2.25 13.21 16.26
N ALA A 37 2.29 12.31 17.24
CA ALA A 37 3.50 11.66 17.71
C ALA A 37 4.19 10.91 16.57
N TRP A 38 3.40 10.21 15.75
CA TRP A 38 3.85 9.51 14.56
C TRP A 38 4.46 10.43 13.51
N ALA A 39 3.74 11.49 13.14
CA ALA A 39 4.24 12.48 12.18
C ALA A 39 5.55 13.13 12.67
N SER A 40 5.67 13.40 13.97
CA SER A 40 6.90 13.93 14.58
C SER A 40 8.05 12.94 14.51
N PHE A 41 7.79 11.66 14.81
CA PHE A 41 8.79 10.59 14.69
C PHE A 41 9.29 10.47 13.24
N LEU A 42 8.39 10.37 12.25
CA LEU A 42 8.75 10.33 10.84
C LEU A 42 9.56 11.55 10.41
N HIS A 43 9.20 12.75 10.87
CA HIS A 43 9.94 13.97 10.60
C HIS A 43 11.38 13.91 11.15
N GLN A 44 11.56 13.46 12.39
CA GLN A 44 12.87 13.33 13.03
C GLN A 44 13.74 12.26 12.34
N ILE A 45 13.16 11.14 11.93
CA ILE A 45 13.83 10.12 11.11
C ILE A 45 14.31 10.73 9.78
N ALA A 46 13.43 11.45 9.07
CA ALA A 46 13.76 12.07 7.79
C ALA A 46 14.85 13.16 7.89
N GLN A 47 14.97 13.82 9.05
CA GLN A 47 16.05 14.77 9.34
C GLN A 47 17.33 14.09 9.88
N GLY A 48 17.36 12.76 9.98
CA GLY A 48 18.49 12.01 10.55
C GLY A 48 18.68 12.18 12.06
N GLN A 49 17.71 12.77 12.76
CA GLN A 49 17.78 13.04 14.21
C GLN A 49 17.48 11.79 15.04
N LEU A 50 16.69 10.88 14.50
CA LEU A 50 16.43 9.57 15.08
C LEU A 50 16.88 8.49 14.10
N LYS A 51 17.28 7.34 14.64
CA LYS A 51 17.37 6.09 13.88
C LYS A 51 16.10 5.32 14.13
N ASP A 52 15.56 4.73 13.08
CA ASP A 52 14.44 3.82 13.18
C ASP A 52 15.02 2.45 13.55
N PRO A 53 14.91 2.02 14.82
CA PRO A 53 15.57 0.81 15.29
C PRO A 53 15.01 -0.46 14.64
N LEU A 54 13.84 -0.37 14.00
CA LEU A 54 13.17 -1.50 13.35
C LEU A 54 13.21 -1.40 11.81
N GLY A 55 13.71 -0.29 11.24
CA GLY A 55 13.74 -0.04 9.78
C GLY A 55 12.35 0.00 9.12
N GLN A 56 11.30 0.18 9.91
CA GLN A 56 9.89 0.10 9.53
C GLN A 56 9.31 1.39 8.94
N TYR A 57 9.98 2.55 9.04
CA TYR A 57 9.33 3.87 9.02
C TYR A 57 10.14 4.98 8.37
N VAL A 58 11.14 4.62 7.58
CA VAL A 58 11.84 5.56 6.73
C VAL A 58 11.01 5.91 5.49
N SER A 59 10.89 7.21 5.23
CA SER A 59 10.48 7.74 3.92
C SER A 59 11.43 7.18 2.84
N LYS A 60 10.97 7.14 1.59
CA LYS A 60 11.79 6.62 0.47
C LYS A 60 13.10 7.39 0.27
N ASP A 61 13.16 8.62 0.77
CA ASP A 61 14.32 9.51 0.72
C ASP A 61 15.36 9.22 1.80
N THR A 62 14.97 8.52 2.88
CA THR A 62 15.94 8.10 3.88
C THR A 62 16.64 6.84 3.37
N ARG A 63 17.79 7.04 2.73
CA ARG A 63 18.72 5.93 2.44
C ARG A 63 19.18 5.37 3.78
N LEU A 64 18.70 4.18 4.12
CA LEU A 64 19.38 3.36 5.11
C LEU A 64 20.77 3.08 4.54
N ASP A 65 21.81 3.56 5.21
CA ASP A 65 23.21 3.25 4.89
C ASP A 65 23.43 1.77 5.20
N PHE A 66 23.00 0.91 4.28
CA PHE A 66 23.47 -0.45 4.21
C PHE A 66 24.84 -0.36 3.55
N ALA A 67 25.85 -0.94 4.19
CA ALA A 67 27.14 -1.12 3.56
C ALA A 67 26.97 -2.11 2.37
N GLY A 68 26.57 -1.60 1.20
CA GLY A 68 26.47 -2.35 -0.06
C GLY A 68 25.16 -2.14 -0.85
N ASP A 69 25.19 -2.55 -2.12
CA ASP A 69 24.04 -2.59 -3.06
C ASP A 69 23.02 -3.69 -2.71
N GLY A 70 22.81 -3.90 -1.41
CA GLY A 70 22.02 -4.99 -0.86
C GLY A 70 20.51 -4.76 -0.96
N PRO A 71 19.71 -5.84 -0.90
CA PRO A 71 18.26 -5.76 -0.91
C PRO A 71 17.72 -5.04 0.33
N ARG A 72 16.56 -4.41 0.15
CA ARG A 72 15.86 -3.74 1.25
C ARG A 72 15.45 -4.75 2.32
N PRO A 73 15.52 -4.40 3.62
CA PRO A 73 15.00 -5.25 4.67
C PRO A 73 13.48 -5.43 4.50
N THR A 74 13.01 -6.66 4.59
CA THR A 74 11.57 -6.93 4.62
C THR A 74 10.98 -6.46 5.93
N ARG A 75 9.91 -5.67 5.85
CA ARG A 75 9.21 -5.18 7.04
C ARG A 75 8.15 -6.20 7.45
N PRO A 76 8.14 -6.65 8.71
CA PRO A 76 7.07 -7.52 9.18
C PRO A 76 5.72 -6.77 9.11
N LYS A 77 4.66 -7.47 8.69
CA LYS A 77 3.32 -6.91 8.78
C LYS A 77 2.84 -6.99 10.23
N TYR A 78 2.37 -5.87 10.74
CA TYR A 78 1.75 -5.78 12.06
C TYR A 78 0.29 -5.42 11.90
N ASN A 79 -0.55 -5.92 12.79
CA ASN A 79 -1.93 -5.46 12.85
C ASN A 79 -1.92 -3.96 13.21
N ALA A 80 -2.31 -3.11 12.26
CA ALA A 80 -2.30 -1.67 12.45
C ALA A 80 -3.21 -1.21 13.60
N GLN A 81 -4.29 -1.94 13.85
CA GLN A 81 -5.27 -1.63 14.90
C GLN A 81 -4.75 -1.94 16.31
N ASN A 82 -3.83 -2.90 16.43
CA ASN A 82 -3.25 -3.27 17.71
C ASN A 82 -2.00 -2.46 18.06
N ARG A 83 -1.52 -1.57 17.17
CA ARG A 83 -0.36 -0.72 17.47
C ARG A 83 -0.68 0.22 18.63
N GLN A 84 -0.04 -0.03 19.76
CA GLN A 84 -0.07 0.86 20.90
C GLN A 84 1.15 1.77 20.87
N ALA A 85 0.93 3.07 20.73
CA ALA A 85 1.93 4.06 21.07
C ALA A 85 1.75 4.43 22.55
N THR A 86 2.83 4.35 23.30
CA THR A 86 2.92 4.79 24.69
C THR A 86 3.90 5.96 24.76
N VAL A 87 3.70 6.84 25.73
CA VAL A 87 4.68 7.87 26.07
C VAL A 87 5.29 7.47 27.40
N SER A 88 6.61 7.24 27.42
CA SER A 88 7.34 6.98 28.66
C SER A 88 7.42 8.23 29.53
N ASP A 89 7.80 8.05 30.79
CA ASP A 89 7.88 9.12 31.80
C ASP A 89 8.78 10.31 31.38
N ASN A 90 9.73 10.09 30.47
CA ASN A 90 10.64 11.10 29.92
C ASN A 90 10.11 11.80 28.64
N GLY A 91 8.89 11.51 28.22
CA GLY A 91 8.29 12.07 27.00
C GLY A 91 8.69 11.38 25.70
N ALA A 92 9.50 10.31 25.75
CA ALA A 92 9.78 9.51 24.56
C ALA A 92 8.55 8.70 24.15
N ILE A 93 8.29 8.66 22.85
CA ILE A 93 7.21 7.86 22.29
C ILE A 93 7.78 6.49 21.95
N ALA A 94 7.15 5.43 22.44
CA ALA A 94 7.48 4.06 22.11
C ALA A 94 6.28 3.34 21.49
N PHE A 95 6.55 2.52 20.49
CA PHE A 95 5.54 1.70 19.84
C PHE A 95 5.73 0.26 20.31
N ASN A 96 4.71 -0.31 20.95
CA ASN A 96 4.71 -1.73 21.26
C ASN A 96 4.65 -2.52 19.95
N SER A 97 5.64 -3.37 19.73
CA SER A 97 5.58 -4.38 18.69
C SER A 97 4.75 -5.55 19.22
N ASP A 98 3.46 -5.61 18.88
CA ASP A 98 2.80 -6.92 18.83
C ASP A 98 3.66 -7.85 17.96
N ALA A 99 3.76 -9.14 18.28
CA ALA A 99 4.49 -10.07 17.43
C ALA A 99 3.97 -9.95 15.98
N PRO A 100 4.85 -9.98 14.95
CA PRO A 100 4.41 -9.96 13.56
C PRO A 100 3.31 -11.01 13.35
N CYS A 101 2.31 -10.71 12.53
CA CYS A 101 1.26 -11.70 12.26
C CYS A 101 1.91 -12.94 11.61
N SER A 102 2.17 -13.98 12.42
CA SER A 102 2.59 -15.27 11.92
C SER A 102 1.35 -15.90 11.31
N VAL A 103 1.24 -15.83 9.99
CA VAL A 103 0.26 -16.63 9.27
C VAL A 103 0.84 -18.05 9.29
N ASN A 104 0.32 -18.92 10.16
CA ASN A 104 0.68 -20.35 10.29
C ASN A 104 2.07 -20.68 10.89
N GLY A 105 2.64 -19.84 11.75
CA GLY A 105 3.91 -20.17 12.44
C GLY A 105 5.17 -19.97 11.59
N GLU A 106 5.03 -19.55 10.33
CA GLU A 106 6.14 -19.07 9.53
C GLU A 106 6.47 -17.62 9.96
N PRO A 107 7.71 -17.32 10.39
CA PRO A 107 8.12 -15.95 10.64
C PRO A 107 8.02 -15.15 9.33
N CYS A 108 7.70 -13.86 9.40
CA CYS A 108 7.71 -12.95 8.24
C CYS A 108 9.14 -12.68 7.73
N THR A 109 9.97 -13.71 7.58
CA THR A 109 11.34 -13.64 7.05
C THR A 109 11.27 -13.62 5.54
N GLY A 110 11.13 -12.42 4.95
CA GLY A 110 11.50 -12.24 3.57
C GLY A 110 13.02 -12.27 3.46
N GLY A 111 13.55 -13.30 2.81
CA GLY A 111 14.99 -13.44 2.57
C GLY A 111 15.52 -12.22 1.80
N GLY A 112 16.61 -11.64 2.31
CA GLY A 112 17.33 -10.52 1.71
C GLY A 112 18.07 -10.92 0.43
N GLY A 113 17.35 -11.33 -0.60
CA GLY A 113 17.81 -11.38 -1.98
C GLY A 113 17.05 -10.34 -2.81
N SER A 114 17.73 -9.64 -3.71
CA SER A 114 17.07 -8.80 -4.72
C SER A 114 16.18 -9.71 -5.57
N VAL A 115 14.87 -9.68 -5.32
CA VAL A 115 13.91 -10.45 -6.11
C VAL A 115 13.72 -9.68 -7.42
N PRO A 116 13.83 -10.33 -8.59
CA PRO A 116 13.55 -9.66 -9.85
C PRO A 116 12.16 -9.01 -9.81
N PRO A 117 11.95 -7.88 -10.50
CA PRO A 117 10.64 -7.23 -10.55
C PRO A 117 9.57 -8.22 -11.01
N THR A 118 8.44 -8.21 -10.31
CA THR A 118 7.29 -9.04 -10.61
C THR A 118 6.27 -8.19 -11.35
N PHE A 119 5.79 -8.67 -12.49
CA PHE A 119 4.67 -8.07 -13.21
C PHE A 119 3.56 -9.10 -13.35
N ILE A 120 2.37 -8.79 -12.85
CA ILE A 120 1.18 -9.61 -13.04
C ILE A 120 0.09 -8.76 -13.66
N SER A 121 -0.46 -9.23 -14.78
CA SER A 121 -1.53 -8.58 -15.53
C SER A 121 -2.81 -9.40 -15.53
N THR A 122 -3.93 -8.74 -15.77
CA THR A 122 -5.22 -9.36 -16.01
C THR A 122 -5.29 -10.11 -17.34
N GLU A 123 -4.37 -9.88 -18.29
CA GLU A 123 -4.27 -10.63 -19.55
C GLU A 123 -4.17 -12.15 -19.27
N GLY A 124 -5.11 -12.92 -19.84
CA GLY A 124 -5.18 -14.38 -19.65
C GLY A 124 -5.71 -14.84 -18.28
N MET A 125 -5.92 -13.94 -17.32
CA MET A 125 -6.54 -14.27 -16.04
C MET A 125 -8.06 -14.34 -16.17
N SER A 126 -8.63 -15.47 -15.72
CA SER A 126 -10.08 -15.73 -15.66
C SER A 126 -10.80 -15.31 -16.95
N PRO A 127 -10.48 -15.94 -18.10
CA PRO A 127 -11.08 -15.58 -19.37
C PRO A 127 -12.61 -15.74 -19.31
N TYR A 128 -13.31 -14.81 -19.96
CA TYR A 128 -14.76 -14.84 -20.10
C TYR A 128 -15.13 -14.48 -21.54
N SER A 129 -16.07 -15.21 -22.13
CA SER A 129 -16.54 -14.99 -23.49
C SER A 129 -18.03 -15.32 -23.61
N GLY A 130 -18.83 -14.73 -22.71
CA GLY A 130 -20.29 -14.82 -22.76
C GLY A 130 -20.91 -13.90 -23.80
N PRO A 131 -22.20 -14.09 -24.16
CA PRO A 131 -22.90 -13.24 -25.14
C PRO A 131 -22.96 -11.76 -24.77
N ASP A 132 -22.91 -11.44 -23.47
CA ASP A 132 -22.92 -10.11 -22.86
C ASP A 132 -21.53 -9.44 -22.77
N ASN A 133 -20.46 -10.24 -22.88
CA ASN A 133 -19.09 -9.75 -23.00
C ASN A 133 -18.24 -10.67 -23.88
N PRO A 134 -18.48 -10.68 -25.21
CA PRO A 134 -17.84 -11.62 -26.12
C PRO A 134 -16.34 -11.38 -26.28
N ASN A 135 -15.88 -10.17 -26.00
CA ASN A 135 -14.47 -9.78 -26.08
C ASN A 135 -13.72 -9.99 -24.75
N GLY A 136 -14.44 -10.42 -23.71
CA GLY A 136 -13.86 -10.68 -22.40
C GLY A 136 -13.27 -9.46 -21.73
N TYR A 137 -13.76 -8.24 -21.97
CA TYR A 137 -13.22 -7.03 -21.33
C TYR A 137 -13.46 -7.03 -19.82
N ILE A 138 -12.66 -6.24 -19.08
CA ILE A 138 -12.90 -6.01 -17.65
C ILE A 138 -14.15 -5.15 -17.51
N TYR A 139 -15.09 -5.56 -16.67
CA TYR A 139 -16.33 -4.84 -16.40
C TYR A 139 -16.34 -4.15 -15.04
N ASP A 140 -15.59 -4.61 -14.05
CA ASP A 140 -15.43 -3.85 -12.81
C ASP A 140 -14.11 -4.12 -12.11
N LEU A 141 -13.71 -3.15 -11.29
CA LEU A 141 -12.61 -3.27 -10.34
C LEU A 141 -13.12 -3.03 -8.92
N LYS A 142 -12.62 -3.82 -7.98
CA LYS A 142 -12.82 -3.61 -6.54
C LYS A 142 -11.51 -3.81 -5.80
N LEU A 143 -11.33 -3.06 -4.73
CA LEU A 143 -10.28 -3.34 -3.76
C LEU A 143 -10.84 -4.26 -2.69
N VAL A 144 -9.97 -5.07 -2.09
CA VAL A 144 -10.27 -5.76 -0.84
C VAL A 144 -9.13 -5.51 0.14
N SER A 145 -9.48 -5.21 1.39
CA SER A 145 -8.50 -4.98 2.44
C SER A 145 -8.83 -5.69 3.74
N ASN A 146 -7.78 -6.10 4.46
CA ASN A 146 -7.90 -6.58 5.84
C ASN A 146 -6.57 -6.42 6.59
N SER A 147 -6.65 -6.08 7.87
CA SER A 147 -5.50 -5.98 8.77
C SER A 147 -5.11 -7.37 9.30
N GLY A 148 -3.89 -7.81 8.99
CA GLY A 148 -3.30 -9.01 9.59
C GLY A 148 -3.67 -10.36 8.96
N VAL A 149 -4.70 -10.41 8.10
CA VAL A 149 -4.99 -11.60 7.28
C VAL A 149 -5.29 -11.22 5.83
N ILE A 150 -5.13 -12.17 4.92
CA ILE A 150 -5.47 -11.99 3.51
C ILE A 150 -7.00 -11.85 3.38
N PRO A 151 -7.54 -10.76 2.81
CA PRO A 151 -8.97 -10.58 2.65
C PRO A 151 -9.57 -11.57 1.65
N ASN A 152 -10.86 -11.87 1.83
CA ASN A 152 -11.64 -12.65 0.89
C ASN A 152 -11.80 -11.92 -0.45
N THR A 153 -11.84 -12.67 -1.55
CA THR A 153 -12.17 -12.12 -2.86
C THR A 153 -13.70 -12.07 -3.00
N PRO A 154 -14.29 -10.99 -3.56
CA PRO A 154 -15.73 -10.92 -3.78
C PRO A 154 -16.20 -12.05 -4.72
N THR A 155 -17.42 -12.56 -4.51
CA THR A 155 -17.98 -13.59 -5.41
C THR A 155 -18.08 -13.05 -6.84
N GLY A 156 -17.62 -13.83 -7.83
CA GLY A 156 -17.60 -13.41 -9.24
C GLY A 156 -16.41 -12.53 -9.64
N TYR A 157 -15.49 -12.26 -8.72
CA TYR A 157 -14.26 -11.51 -8.97
C TYR A 157 -13.02 -12.40 -8.93
N THR A 158 -12.01 -11.97 -9.67
CA THR A 158 -10.66 -12.54 -9.69
C THR A 158 -9.70 -11.55 -9.04
N ARG A 159 -8.89 -12.03 -8.10
CA ARG A 159 -7.86 -11.24 -7.42
C ARG A 159 -6.53 -11.29 -8.18
N ILE A 160 -5.88 -10.14 -8.38
CA ILE A 160 -4.49 -10.10 -8.80
C ILE A 160 -3.62 -10.38 -7.55
N PRO A 161 -2.78 -11.44 -7.54
CA PRO A 161 -2.10 -11.91 -6.34
C PRO A 161 -0.85 -11.10 -5.99
N ILE A 162 -0.94 -9.76 -6.05
CA ILE A 162 0.07 -8.84 -5.54
C ILE A 162 -0.59 -7.97 -4.47
N ASP A 163 0.00 -7.99 -3.27
CA ASP A 163 -0.37 -7.09 -2.20
C ASP A 163 0.13 -5.67 -2.54
N LEU A 164 -0.80 -4.72 -2.67
CA LEU A 164 -0.51 -3.34 -3.01
C LEU A 164 0.23 -2.59 -1.90
N ASN A 165 0.34 -3.22 -0.72
CA ASN A 165 1.06 -2.71 0.45
C ASN A 165 2.28 -3.60 0.81
N ASP A 166 2.82 -4.33 -0.17
CA ASP A 166 3.87 -5.32 0.07
C ASP A 166 5.11 -4.69 0.73
N GLN A 167 5.53 -5.31 1.84
CA GLN A 167 6.62 -4.87 2.70
C GLN A 167 6.52 -3.44 3.24
N ALA A 168 5.36 -2.78 3.15
CA ALA A 168 5.14 -1.47 3.73
C ALA A 168 4.55 -1.53 5.16
N GLY A 169 4.12 -2.72 5.61
CA GLY A 169 3.76 -2.97 7.02
C GLY A 169 2.33 -2.54 7.42
N GLY A 170 1.45 -2.30 6.45
CA GLY A 170 0.02 -2.04 6.67
C GLY A 170 -0.89 -3.19 6.26
N ASP A 171 -2.15 -2.84 5.98
CA ASP A 171 -3.18 -3.80 5.59
C ASP A 171 -2.76 -4.61 4.36
N TYR A 172 -3.25 -5.83 4.26
CA TYR A 172 -3.23 -6.54 2.99
C TYR A 172 -4.24 -5.87 2.07
N ILE A 173 -3.79 -5.37 0.92
CA ILE A 173 -4.66 -4.68 -0.03
C ILE A 173 -4.47 -5.35 -1.38
N PHE A 174 -5.56 -5.81 -2.00
CA PHE A 174 -5.50 -6.45 -3.31
C PHE A 174 -6.48 -5.81 -4.29
N LEU A 175 -6.06 -5.70 -5.54
CA LEU A 175 -6.95 -5.36 -6.64
C LEU A 175 -7.66 -6.62 -7.14
N THR A 176 -8.96 -6.50 -7.36
CA THR A 176 -9.81 -7.54 -7.93
C THR A 176 -10.54 -7.00 -9.14
N PHE A 177 -10.90 -7.89 -10.06
CA PHE A 177 -11.63 -7.55 -11.26
C PHE A 177 -12.69 -8.60 -11.61
N THR A 178 -13.72 -8.21 -12.35
CA THR A 178 -14.62 -9.16 -13.01
C THR A 178 -14.73 -8.84 -14.49
N ARG A 179 -14.88 -9.89 -15.30
CA ARG A 179 -15.19 -9.81 -16.73
C ARG A 179 -16.67 -10.14 -16.99
N LYS A 180 -17.44 -10.56 -15.98
CA LYS A 180 -18.85 -10.90 -16.16
C LYS A 180 -19.73 -9.71 -15.77
N PRO A 181 -20.46 -9.08 -16.72
CA PRO A 181 -21.36 -7.96 -16.45
C PRO A 181 -22.33 -8.20 -15.30
N ASP A 182 -22.88 -9.41 -15.19
CA ASP A 182 -23.82 -9.78 -14.11
C ASP A 182 -23.18 -9.83 -12.72
N ASP A 183 -21.85 -9.97 -12.63
CA ASP A 183 -21.13 -10.06 -11.36
C ASP A 183 -20.69 -8.67 -10.87
N VAL A 184 -20.98 -7.59 -11.61
CA VAL A 184 -20.65 -6.22 -11.22
C VAL A 184 -21.36 -5.85 -9.92
N ALA A 185 -20.63 -5.97 -8.81
CA ALA A 185 -21.03 -5.46 -7.49
C ALA A 185 -21.19 -3.93 -7.49
N ASN A 186 -22.41 -3.49 -7.74
CA ASN A 186 -22.80 -2.09 -7.67
C ASN A 186 -22.83 -1.63 -6.20
N GLY A 187 -21.91 -0.72 -5.85
CA GLY A 187 -21.88 -0.07 -4.55
C GLY A 187 -22.78 1.18 -4.51
N ILE A 188 -22.39 2.15 -3.67
CA ILE A 188 -22.99 3.49 -3.68
C ILE A 188 -22.91 4.19 -5.06
N GLU A 189 -22.00 3.76 -5.95
CA GLU A 189 -21.84 4.35 -7.28
C GLU A 189 -23.14 4.26 -8.10
N TYR A 190 -23.91 3.19 -7.90
CA TYR A 190 -25.18 2.96 -8.59
C TYR A 190 -26.31 3.83 -8.04
N HIS A 191 -26.33 4.06 -6.72
CA HIS A 191 -27.38 4.84 -6.06
C HIS A 191 -27.24 6.35 -6.26
N GLN A 192 -26.08 6.84 -6.71
CA GLN A 192 -25.87 8.25 -7.01
C GLN A 192 -26.39 8.67 -8.40
N ASN A 193 -27.24 7.86 -9.07
CA ASN A 193 -27.77 8.12 -10.42
C ASN A 193 -26.69 8.46 -11.46
N ARG A 194 -25.50 7.88 -11.28
CA ARG A 194 -24.40 8.05 -12.21
C ARG A 194 -24.59 7.04 -13.35
N PRO A 195 -24.81 7.47 -14.62
CA PRO A 195 -25.08 6.58 -15.76
C PRO A 195 -23.85 5.75 -16.20
N TYR A 196 -22.93 5.49 -15.28
CA TYR A 196 -21.56 5.06 -15.53
C TYR A 196 -21.33 3.59 -15.13
N SER A 197 -22.40 2.81 -14.89
CA SER A 197 -22.29 1.40 -14.51
C SER A 197 -22.28 0.43 -15.69
N SER A 198 -22.70 0.86 -16.89
CA SER A 198 -22.77 0.00 -18.05
C SER A 198 -21.49 0.05 -18.88
N GLY A 199 -20.97 -1.13 -19.23
CA GLY A 199 -19.84 -1.29 -20.14
C GLY A 199 -18.49 -1.53 -19.46
N PRO A 200 -17.46 -1.77 -20.29
CA PRO A 200 -16.14 -2.17 -19.84
C PRO A 200 -15.34 -1.00 -19.24
N LEU A 201 -14.34 -1.36 -18.45
CA LEU A 201 -13.31 -0.49 -17.94
C LEU A 201 -12.50 0.12 -19.10
N THR A 202 -12.40 1.43 -19.15
CA THR A 202 -11.71 2.20 -20.20
C THR A 202 -10.57 3.06 -19.66
N GLY A 203 -10.43 3.17 -18.34
CA GLY A 203 -9.37 3.97 -17.73
C GLY A 203 -9.13 3.64 -16.27
N ILE A 204 -7.90 3.89 -15.82
CA ILE A 204 -7.47 3.81 -14.43
C ILE A 204 -6.68 5.08 -14.09
N ALA A 205 -6.78 5.55 -12.84
CA ALA A 205 -6.00 6.66 -12.34
C ALA A 205 -5.66 6.47 -10.87
N VAL A 206 -4.57 7.09 -10.45
CA VAL A 206 -4.13 7.16 -9.04
C VAL A 206 -3.93 8.62 -8.69
N ARG A 207 -4.42 9.04 -7.53
CA ARG A 207 -4.24 10.40 -7.03
C ARG A 207 -3.74 10.36 -5.60
N THR A 208 -2.80 11.24 -5.29
CA THR A 208 -2.39 11.50 -3.92
C THR A 208 -3.21 12.65 -3.34
N GLY A 209 -3.44 12.65 -2.03
CA GLY A 209 -4.29 13.66 -1.39
C GLY A 209 -4.10 13.75 0.11
N GLY A 210 -5.10 14.34 0.79
CA GLY A 210 -5.18 14.33 2.24
C GLY A 210 -5.87 13.07 2.78
N SER A 211 -6.20 13.08 4.08
CA SER A 211 -6.88 11.98 4.78
C SER A 211 -8.30 11.66 4.30
N ARG A 212 -8.77 12.37 3.26
CA ARG A 212 -10.02 12.11 2.57
C ARG A 212 -9.75 11.94 1.08
N PRO A 213 -10.46 11.04 0.40
CA PRO A 213 -10.33 10.88 -1.04
C PRO A 213 -10.65 12.20 -1.75
N PRO A 214 -9.83 12.63 -2.73
CA PRO A 214 -10.23 13.67 -3.66
C PRO A 214 -11.58 13.33 -4.29
N SER A 215 -12.44 14.34 -4.45
CA SER A 215 -13.77 14.12 -5.00
C SER A 215 -13.69 13.44 -6.38
N PRO A 216 -14.54 12.43 -6.64
CA PRO A 216 -14.61 11.80 -7.94
C PRO A 216 -15.04 12.83 -8.99
N SER A 217 -14.51 12.68 -10.19
CA SER A 217 -14.85 13.55 -11.33
C SER A 217 -16.01 12.97 -12.14
N LEU A 218 -16.39 13.64 -13.22
CA LEU A 218 -17.36 13.11 -14.19
C LEU A 218 -16.81 11.91 -14.97
N TYR A 219 -15.48 11.78 -15.09
CA TYR A 219 -14.83 10.74 -15.91
C TYR A 219 -14.25 9.60 -15.07
N TYR A 220 -13.82 9.91 -13.85
CA TYR A 220 -13.14 8.99 -12.94
C TYR A 220 -13.85 8.95 -11.60
N TYR A 221 -14.18 7.75 -11.15
CA TYR A 221 -14.83 7.45 -9.88
C TYR A 221 -14.04 6.40 -9.10
N ASP A 222 -14.23 6.32 -7.79
CA ASP A 222 -13.39 5.52 -6.91
C ASP A 222 -13.41 4.02 -7.26
N VAL A 223 -12.27 3.35 -7.12
CA VAL A 223 -12.24 1.90 -6.99
C VAL A 223 -12.54 1.59 -5.52
N LEU A 224 -13.80 1.26 -5.22
CA LEU A 224 -14.23 1.07 -3.84
C LEU A 224 -13.65 -0.20 -3.21
N ASN A 225 -13.43 -0.13 -1.90
CA ASN A 225 -13.23 -1.29 -1.03
C ASN A 225 -14.53 -2.08 -0.97
N TYR A 226 -14.47 -3.35 -1.34
CA TYR A 226 -15.58 -4.25 -1.18
C TYR A 226 -15.72 -4.67 0.29
N SER A 227 -16.98 -4.77 0.74
CA SER A 227 -17.33 -5.19 2.10
C SER A 227 -18.40 -6.27 2.07
N ASP A 228 -18.17 -7.37 2.79
CA ASP A 228 -19.17 -8.44 2.96
C ASP A 228 -20.40 -7.98 3.74
N TYR A 229 -20.34 -6.82 4.41
CA TYR A 229 -21.48 -6.22 5.10
C TYR A 229 -22.45 -5.49 4.14
N GLY A 230 -22.16 -5.50 2.84
CA GLY A 230 -23.02 -4.95 1.78
C GLY A 230 -22.60 -3.56 1.29
N TYR A 231 -23.28 -3.10 0.23
CA TYR A 231 -22.91 -1.92 -0.56
C TYR A 231 -22.85 -0.61 0.23
N LEU A 232 -23.58 -0.49 1.34
CA LEU A 232 -23.58 0.70 2.21
C LEU A 232 -22.23 0.92 2.92
N TYR A 233 -21.37 -0.10 2.94
CA TYR A 233 -20.06 -0.07 3.57
C TYR A 233 -18.92 -0.06 2.54
N PHE A 234 -19.24 0.19 1.27
CA PHE A 234 -18.22 0.39 0.25
C PHE A 234 -17.72 1.83 0.37
N ASP A 235 -16.42 1.99 0.57
CA ASP A 235 -15.78 3.29 0.70
C ASP A 235 -14.51 3.35 -0.16
N ALA A 236 -14.04 4.55 -0.43
CA ALA A 236 -12.72 4.75 -1.01
C ALA A 236 -11.67 4.19 -0.02
N LEU A 237 -10.70 3.46 -0.55
CA LEU A 237 -9.61 2.90 0.25
C LEU A 237 -8.34 3.70 0.01
N ASP A 238 -7.70 4.12 1.10
CA ASP A 238 -6.31 4.55 1.05
C ASP A 238 -5.43 3.33 0.75
N LEU A 239 -4.70 3.35 -0.36
CA LEU A 239 -3.83 2.25 -0.77
C LEU A 239 -2.62 2.05 0.14
N ASN A 240 -2.36 3.00 1.04
CA ASN A 240 -1.39 2.88 2.12
C ASN A 240 -2.04 2.60 3.49
N ASN A 241 -3.31 2.15 3.53
CA ASN A 241 -4.00 1.98 4.81
C ASN A 241 -3.21 1.10 5.78
N GLY A 242 -3.04 1.60 7.01
CA GLY A 242 -2.22 0.96 8.04
C GLY A 242 -0.71 0.99 7.80
N ALA A 243 -0.20 1.45 6.66
CA ALA A 243 1.25 1.61 6.43
C ALA A 243 1.74 3.03 6.73
N PHE A 244 0.82 3.96 7.01
CA PHE A 244 1.11 5.34 7.40
C PHE A 244 1.98 6.10 6.38
N GLY A 245 1.81 5.78 5.09
CA GLY A 245 2.41 6.50 3.98
C GLY A 245 1.60 7.72 3.55
N ALA A 246 1.81 8.13 2.29
CA ALA A 246 0.96 9.13 1.66
C ALA A 246 -0.46 8.59 1.50
N TYR A 247 -1.48 9.45 1.58
CA TYR A 247 -2.84 9.05 1.24
C TYR A 247 -2.97 8.90 -0.28
N ILE A 248 -3.22 7.68 -0.73
CA ILE A 248 -3.26 7.34 -2.15
C ILE A 248 -4.60 6.70 -2.48
N TRP A 249 -5.25 7.23 -3.50
CA TRP A 249 -6.60 6.86 -3.89
C TRP A 249 -6.59 6.39 -5.34
N SER A 250 -7.37 5.35 -5.64
CA SER A 250 -7.48 4.81 -7.00
C SER A 250 -8.88 5.05 -7.58
N TYR A 251 -8.89 5.30 -8.89
CA TYR A 251 -10.09 5.64 -9.63
C TYR A 251 -10.14 4.85 -10.93
N LYS A 252 -11.34 4.56 -11.39
CA LYS A 252 -11.64 3.89 -12.66
C LYS A 252 -12.55 4.74 -13.53
N SER A 253 -12.52 4.47 -14.84
CA SER A 253 -13.40 5.09 -15.85
C SER A 253 -14.04 4.02 -16.72
N LYS A 254 -15.29 4.27 -17.13
CA LYS A 254 -16.07 3.47 -18.09
C LYS A 254 -16.64 4.29 -19.25
N ILE A 255 -16.35 5.59 -19.29
CA ILE A 255 -17.10 6.57 -20.10
C ILE A 255 -16.37 6.92 -21.39
N THR A 256 -15.04 6.89 -21.38
CA THR A 256 -14.21 7.41 -22.45
C THR A 256 -13.07 6.46 -22.75
N GLY A 257 -12.96 5.98 -24.00
CA GLY A 257 -11.78 5.30 -24.50
C GLY A 257 -12.02 3.86 -24.94
N THR A 258 -10.92 3.19 -25.28
CA THR A 258 -10.88 1.77 -25.60
C THR A 258 -10.86 0.97 -24.30
N PRO A 259 -11.50 -0.20 -24.24
CA PRO A 259 -11.35 -1.10 -23.09
C PRO A 259 -9.89 -1.40 -22.79
N ILE A 260 -9.52 -1.40 -21.51
CA ILE A 260 -8.13 -1.59 -21.07
C ILE A 260 -7.94 -2.89 -20.28
N GLU A 261 -6.71 -3.37 -20.25
CA GLU A 261 -6.22 -4.36 -19.28
C GLU A 261 -5.47 -3.67 -18.13
N ILE A 262 -5.34 -4.35 -16.99
CA ILE A 262 -4.68 -3.82 -15.79
C ILE A 262 -3.50 -4.72 -15.41
N GLY A 263 -2.39 -4.10 -15.00
CA GLY A 263 -1.21 -4.77 -14.49
C GLY A 263 -0.75 -4.18 -13.17
N ILE A 264 -0.08 -4.99 -12.36
CA ILE A 264 0.63 -4.55 -11.17
C ILE A 264 2.10 -4.87 -11.36
N LEU A 265 2.94 -3.83 -11.27
CA LEU A 265 4.39 -3.92 -11.32
C LEU A 265 4.94 -3.71 -9.91
N SER A 266 5.70 -4.66 -9.40
CA SER A 266 6.32 -4.62 -8.08
C SER A 266 7.83 -4.89 -8.15
N GLY A 267 8.64 -4.18 -7.37
CA GLY A 267 10.08 -4.40 -7.31
C GLY A 267 10.80 -3.56 -6.26
N ASP A 268 12.13 -3.70 -6.21
CA ASP A 268 12.99 -3.07 -5.18
C ASP A 268 13.51 -1.67 -5.56
N SER A 269 13.13 -1.15 -6.72
CA SER A 269 13.54 0.17 -7.24
C SER A 269 12.39 0.87 -7.98
N ASP A 270 12.39 2.20 -7.97
CA ASP A 270 11.53 3.05 -8.79
C ASP A 270 11.84 3.01 -10.29
N LEU A 271 13.01 2.47 -10.67
CA LEU A 271 13.46 2.33 -12.04
C LEU A 271 12.84 1.14 -12.78
N ILE A 272 12.08 0.29 -12.08
CA ILE A 272 11.39 -0.85 -12.70
C ILE A 272 10.45 -0.40 -13.82
N ARG A 273 10.47 -1.14 -14.93
CA ARG A 273 9.67 -0.86 -16.13
C ARG A 273 8.66 -1.99 -16.34
N PRO A 274 7.43 -1.68 -16.78
CA PRO A 274 6.50 -2.72 -17.19
C PRO A 274 6.99 -3.37 -18.51
N PRO A 275 6.43 -4.53 -18.90
CA PRO A 275 6.69 -5.12 -20.21
C PRO A 275 6.33 -4.20 -21.38
N GLN A 276 6.78 -4.57 -22.58
CA GLN A 276 6.46 -3.82 -23.79
C GLN A 276 4.93 -3.69 -23.98
N ASN A 277 4.49 -2.51 -24.44
CA ASN A 277 3.09 -2.12 -24.67
C ASN A 277 2.23 -1.95 -23.41
N TRP A 278 2.85 -1.93 -22.23
CA TRP A 278 2.18 -1.53 -20.99
C TRP A 278 2.67 -0.16 -20.56
N GLU A 279 1.74 0.68 -20.12
CA GLU A 279 2.02 2.00 -19.56
C GLU A 279 1.90 1.94 -18.04
N ARG A 280 2.90 2.51 -17.34
CA ARG A 280 2.95 2.56 -15.87
C ARG A 280 2.44 3.91 -15.40
N LEU A 281 1.47 3.92 -14.47
CA LEU A 281 1.11 5.15 -13.77
C LEU A 281 2.29 5.63 -12.91
N PRO A 282 2.57 6.95 -12.83
CA PRO A 282 3.79 7.46 -12.21
C PRO A 282 3.80 7.33 -10.69
N THR A 283 2.63 7.20 -10.05
CA THR A 283 2.50 7.15 -8.59
C THR A 283 2.84 5.76 -8.06
N ASP A 284 3.79 5.72 -7.13
CA ASP A 284 4.09 4.53 -6.36
C ASP A 284 3.05 4.33 -5.25
N LEU A 285 2.38 3.18 -5.23
CA LEU A 285 1.30 2.89 -4.31
C LEU A 285 1.75 2.74 -2.86
N ASN A 286 3.06 2.56 -2.63
CA ASN A 286 3.67 2.58 -1.29
C ASN A 286 4.38 3.91 -0.97
N GLN A 287 4.05 5.01 -1.68
CA GLN A 287 4.74 6.29 -1.49
C GLN A 287 4.74 6.72 -0.02
N SER A 288 5.92 7.06 0.49
CA SER A 288 6.18 7.42 1.90
C SER A 288 5.89 6.34 2.94
N ALA A 289 5.22 5.24 2.59
CA ALA A 289 5.07 4.08 3.45
C ALA A 289 6.34 3.22 3.50
N GLY A 290 7.13 3.21 2.43
CA GLY A 290 8.34 2.38 2.29
C GLY A 290 8.06 1.12 1.47
N GLY A 291 8.58 -0.04 1.88
CA GLY A 291 8.33 -1.32 1.21
C GLY A 291 8.80 -1.42 -0.25
N LYS A 292 8.13 -2.28 -1.02
CA LYS A 292 8.34 -2.42 -2.48
C LYS A 292 7.85 -1.19 -3.21
N PHE A 293 8.47 -0.89 -4.35
CA PHE A 293 7.91 0.06 -5.31
C PHE A 293 6.81 -0.66 -6.08
N ILE A 294 5.58 -0.17 -5.96
CA ILE A 294 4.40 -0.80 -6.57
C ILE A 294 3.70 0.21 -7.47
N TYR A 295 3.37 -0.20 -8.68
CA TYR A 295 2.71 0.66 -9.67
C TYR A 295 1.56 -0.06 -10.35
N LEU A 296 0.45 0.65 -10.54
CA LEU A 296 -0.57 0.23 -11.50
C LEU A 296 -0.10 0.49 -12.93
N CYS A 297 -0.39 -0.45 -13.82
CA CYS A 297 -0.13 -0.36 -15.24
C CYS A 297 -1.41 -0.61 -16.03
N TYR A 298 -1.48 -0.11 -17.26
CA TYR A 298 -2.57 -0.36 -18.19
C TYR A 298 -2.06 -0.59 -19.61
N LYS A 299 -2.92 -1.18 -20.44
CA LYS A 299 -2.70 -1.45 -21.86
C LYS A 299 -4.01 -1.32 -22.62
#